data_AF-A0A1M7MEQ2-F1
#
_entry.id   AF-A0A1M7MEQ2-F1
#
_cell.length_a   1.000
_cell.length_b   1.000
_cell.length_c   1.000
_cell.angle_alpha   90.00
_cell.angle_beta   90.00
_cell.angle_gamma   90.00
#
_symmetry.space_group_name_H-M   'P 1'
#
loop_
_entity.id
_entity.type
_entity.pdbx_description
1 polymer ?
#
loop_
_entity_poly.entity_id
_entity_poly.type
_entity_poly.pdbx_seq_one_letter_code
_entity_poly.pdbx_strand_id
1 'polypeptide(L)'
;MTVFCNLGLFPNYFENFSEFIEKEKYELTLEKYYIHQYRITEKEHQDHYLMQSYFQNLHLIGLVKELADHSNITAGKLKVYFHRVGNSLILPIEYGVSELENLTLDDVKEMREDIFGGIHKSERSKLFVNELMNIFTNKEKKYSFLIENWSLLKENYYSSFESYLEGFSFEKIKTSSLQYFQELNDKIHETIRKVSNYIFGIPIAFLFLISRLEFSEPSAVKNFSLLGIGYLFILLIYKIFFKSIEESLDSIKNDINRYESKIKHISSLSQIHTELKQLKNNTLENQYNKLKTLRWVTFFIALGLTSLVFYLSWNSVARVWDAFIFFIQSFIQR
;
A
#
# COMPACT_ATOMS: atom_id res chain seq x y z
N MET A 1 -52.05 -54.18 1.02
CA MET A 1 -51.58 -54.34 2.40
C MET A 1 -51.54 -52.95 3.01
N THR A 2 -52.61 -52.60 3.71
CA THR A 2 -52.91 -51.23 4.17
C THR A 2 -52.23 -51.02 5.50
N VAL A 3 -51.15 -50.24 5.53
CA VAL A 3 -50.50 -49.86 6.80
C VAL A 3 -51.38 -48.80 7.45
N PHE A 4 -52.15 -49.20 8.47
CA PHE A 4 -52.83 -48.27 9.35
C PHE A 4 -51.78 -47.43 10.08
N CYS A 5 -51.68 -46.15 9.71
CA CYS A 5 -50.89 -45.18 10.45
C CYS A 5 -51.58 -44.94 11.80
N ASN A 6 -50.95 -45.37 12.89
CA ASN A 6 -51.41 -45.05 14.24
C ASN A 6 -51.17 -43.55 14.47
N LEU A 7 -52.22 -42.73 14.31
CA LEU A 7 -52.20 -41.27 14.49
C LEU A 7 -51.68 -40.82 15.89
N GLY A 8 -51.62 -41.74 16.87
CA GLY A 8 -51.09 -41.47 18.21
C GLY A 8 -49.55 -41.45 18.34
N LEU A 9 -48.78 -41.72 17.28
CA LEU A 9 -47.31 -41.80 17.35
C LEU A 9 -46.55 -40.53 16.94
N PHE A 10 -47.20 -39.60 16.23
CA PHE A 10 -46.55 -38.39 15.72
C PHE A 10 -47.27 -37.13 16.24
N PRO A 11 -46.65 -36.33 17.13
CA PRO A 11 -47.30 -35.14 17.70
C PRO A 11 -47.54 -34.04 16.66
N ASN A 12 -46.84 -34.07 15.52
CA ASN A 12 -47.05 -33.16 14.39
C ASN A 12 -47.27 -33.97 13.11
N TYR A 13 -48.51 -34.03 12.66
CA TYR A 13 -48.93 -34.71 11.43
C TYR A 13 -49.33 -33.67 10.38
N PHE A 14 -48.88 -33.89 9.14
CA PHE A 14 -49.22 -33.07 7.98
C PHE A 14 -49.68 -33.97 6.84
N GLU A 15 -50.80 -33.63 6.21
CA GLU A 15 -51.34 -34.43 5.10
C GLU A 15 -50.43 -34.32 3.87
N ASN A 16 -49.97 -33.10 3.59
CA ASN A 16 -49.15 -32.76 2.44
C ASN A 16 -47.97 -31.85 2.83
N PHE A 17 -47.01 -31.71 1.92
CA PHE A 17 -45.81 -30.91 2.16
C PHE A 17 -46.11 -29.40 2.26
N SER A 18 -47.18 -28.93 1.62
CA SER A 18 -47.61 -27.52 1.71
C SER A 18 -48.02 -27.14 3.14
N GLU A 19 -48.81 -27.97 3.81
CA GLU A 19 -49.21 -27.76 5.22
C GLU A 19 -48.00 -27.71 6.16
N PHE A 20 -46.98 -28.53 5.88
CA PHE A 20 -45.73 -28.51 6.63
C PHE A 20 -45.00 -27.17 6.47
N ILE A 21 -44.82 -26.67 5.23
CA ILE A 21 -44.18 -25.38 4.96
C ILE A 21 -44.98 -24.22 5.56
N GLU A 22 -46.31 -24.26 5.52
CA GLU A 22 -47.13 -23.18 6.09
C GLU A 22 -46.89 -23.02 7.60
N LYS A 23 -46.67 -24.13 8.32
CA LYS A 23 -46.39 -24.11 9.76
C LYS A 23 -44.93 -23.77 10.07
N GLU A 24 -43.97 -24.41 9.40
CA GLU A 24 -42.53 -24.26 9.65
C GLU A 24 -41.85 -23.44 8.54
N LYS A 25 -42.40 -22.26 8.22
CA LYS A 25 -41.98 -21.53 7.00
C LYS A 25 -40.58 -20.93 7.04
N TYR A 26 -40.09 -20.51 8.21
CA TYR A 26 -38.84 -19.73 8.28
C TYR A 26 -37.76 -20.39 9.13
N GLU A 27 -38.12 -21.43 9.87
CA GLU A 27 -37.28 -22.16 10.80
C GLU A 27 -37.97 -23.49 11.12
N LEU A 28 -37.20 -24.56 11.27
CA LEU A 28 -37.71 -25.86 11.71
C LEU A 28 -37.57 -25.98 13.23
N THR A 29 -38.69 -25.92 13.93
CA THR A 29 -38.75 -25.99 15.41
C THR A 29 -39.23 -27.34 15.93
N LEU A 30 -39.83 -28.17 15.07
CA LEU A 30 -40.42 -29.44 15.45
C LEU A 30 -39.37 -30.55 15.57
N GLU A 31 -39.27 -31.17 16.74
CA GLU A 31 -38.37 -32.32 16.96
C GLU A 31 -38.88 -33.61 16.29
N LYS A 32 -40.19 -33.78 16.20
CA LYS A 32 -40.84 -34.96 15.60
C LYS A 32 -42.00 -34.53 14.73
N TYR A 33 -42.00 -34.97 13.48
CA TYR A 33 -43.04 -34.68 12.51
C TYR A 33 -43.19 -35.81 11.49
N TYR A 34 -44.35 -35.89 10.87
CA TYR A 34 -44.63 -36.81 9.79
C TYR A 34 -45.42 -36.13 8.67
N ILE A 35 -44.93 -36.27 7.43
CA ILE A 35 -45.58 -35.73 6.23
C ILE A 35 -46.12 -36.90 5.41
N HIS A 36 -47.44 -37.04 5.34
CA HIS A 36 -48.09 -38.24 4.82
C HIS A 36 -47.87 -38.47 3.32
N GLN A 37 -48.06 -37.42 2.50
CA GLN A 37 -47.91 -37.45 1.04
C GLN A 37 -46.65 -38.17 0.55
N TYR A 38 -45.52 -37.94 1.22
CA TYR A 38 -44.22 -38.51 0.86
C TYR A 38 -43.65 -39.48 1.90
N ARG A 39 -44.42 -39.75 2.97
CA ARG A 39 -44.02 -40.58 4.13
C ARG A 39 -42.70 -40.12 4.76
N ILE A 40 -42.49 -38.82 4.85
CA ILE A 40 -41.26 -38.25 5.42
C ILE A 40 -41.38 -38.22 6.93
N THR A 41 -40.37 -38.73 7.62
CA THR A 41 -40.18 -38.65 9.08
C THR A 41 -38.99 -37.75 9.42
N GLU A 42 -38.79 -37.48 10.71
CA GLU A 42 -37.61 -36.77 11.22
C GLU A 42 -36.29 -37.51 10.93
N LYS A 43 -36.34 -38.81 10.63
CA LYS A 43 -35.17 -39.65 10.35
C LYS A 43 -34.87 -39.79 8.87
N GLU A 44 -35.90 -39.78 8.04
CA GLU A 44 -35.81 -40.02 6.59
C GLU A 44 -35.79 -38.72 5.79
N HIS A 45 -35.85 -37.55 6.44
CA HIS A 45 -35.88 -36.27 5.74
C HIS A 45 -34.62 -35.98 4.92
N GLN A 46 -33.47 -36.58 5.26
CA GLN A 46 -32.21 -36.31 4.54
C GLN A 46 -32.21 -36.93 3.15
N ASP A 47 -33.03 -37.96 2.92
CA ASP A 47 -33.08 -38.69 1.65
C ASP A 47 -34.11 -38.13 0.67
N HIS A 48 -34.95 -37.19 1.11
CA HIS A 48 -36.01 -36.61 0.27
C HIS A 48 -35.60 -35.26 -0.32
N TYR A 49 -35.60 -35.16 -1.66
CA TYR A 49 -35.16 -33.95 -2.37
C TYR A 49 -35.88 -32.66 -1.92
N LEU A 50 -37.21 -32.68 -1.71
CA LEU A 50 -37.94 -31.50 -1.20
C LEU A 50 -37.49 -31.04 0.18
N MET A 51 -37.11 -31.97 1.06
CA MET A 51 -36.59 -31.62 2.38
C MET A 51 -35.19 -31.02 2.27
N GLN A 52 -34.35 -31.56 1.39
CA GLN A 52 -33.06 -30.96 1.08
C GLN A 52 -33.22 -29.52 0.55
N SER A 53 -34.13 -29.31 -0.42
CA SER A 53 -34.47 -27.98 -0.93
C SER A 53 -34.97 -27.06 0.19
N TYR A 54 -35.86 -27.56 1.05
CA TYR A 54 -36.35 -26.81 2.20
C TYR A 54 -35.21 -26.37 3.13
N PHE A 55 -34.27 -27.26 3.48
CA PHE A 55 -33.11 -26.89 4.31
C PHE A 55 -32.19 -25.88 3.62
N GLN A 56 -31.91 -26.02 2.33
CA GLN A 56 -31.11 -25.04 1.57
C GLN A 56 -31.78 -23.66 1.56
N ASN A 57 -33.10 -23.64 1.39
CA ASN A 57 -33.87 -22.41 1.48
C ASN A 57 -33.83 -21.81 2.90
N LEU A 58 -33.90 -22.62 3.96
CA LEU A 58 -33.72 -22.13 5.33
C LEU A 58 -32.33 -21.50 5.54
N HIS A 59 -31.27 -22.08 4.96
CA HIS A 59 -29.94 -21.48 4.99
C HIS A 59 -29.90 -20.15 4.26
N LEU A 60 -30.61 -20.01 3.13
CA LEU A 60 -30.70 -18.75 2.40
C LEU A 60 -31.43 -17.69 3.22
N ILE A 61 -32.57 -18.05 3.82
CA ILE A 61 -33.31 -17.17 4.73
C ILE A 61 -32.42 -16.73 5.89
N GLY A 62 -31.65 -17.65 6.48
CA GLY A 62 -30.68 -17.35 7.55
C GLY A 62 -29.62 -16.35 7.11
N LEU A 63 -28.96 -16.60 5.97
CA LEU A 63 -27.94 -15.71 5.40
C LEU A 63 -28.50 -14.30 5.13
N VAL A 64 -29.66 -14.21 4.48
CA VAL A 64 -30.32 -12.95 4.14
C VAL A 64 -30.72 -12.20 5.42
N LYS A 65 -31.21 -12.88 6.45
CA LYS A 65 -31.53 -12.28 7.76
C LYS A 65 -30.29 -11.74 8.47
N GLU A 66 -29.18 -12.47 8.45
CA GLU A 66 -27.92 -12.04 9.08
C GLU A 66 -27.29 -10.83 8.38
N LEU A 67 -27.50 -10.70 7.07
CA LEU A 67 -27.02 -9.56 6.27
C LEU A 67 -27.95 -8.34 6.28
N ALA A 68 -29.21 -8.52 6.65
CA ALA A 68 -30.20 -7.45 6.68
C ALA A 68 -29.94 -6.48 7.84
N ASP A 69 -30.25 -5.20 7.63
CA ASP A 69 -30.21 -4.20 8.69
C ASP A 69 -31.28 -4.46 9.75
N HIS A 70 -32.44 -4.98 9.31
CA HIS A 70 -33.53 -5.35 10.18
C HIS A 70 -34.36 -6.50 9.58
N SER A 71 -35.00 -7.28 10.44
CA SER A 71 -36.01 -8.26 10.03
C SER A 71 -37.18 -8.21 11.01
N ASN A 72 -38.40 -8.39 10.48
CA ASN A 72 -39.63 -8.34 11.27
C ASN A 72 -40.63 -9.39 10.77
N ILE A 73 -41.33 -10.04 11.70
CA ILE A 73 -42.47 -10.90 11.40
C ILE A 73 -43.75 -10.17 11.79
N THR A 74 -44.58 -9.84 10.80
CA THR A 74 -45.89 -9.21 11.01
C THR A 74 -46.98 -10.11 10.41
N ALA A 75 -47.99 -10.46 11.22
CA ALA A 75 -49.09 -11.35 10.80
C ALA A 75 -48.60 -12.68 10.16
N GLY A 76 -47.55 -13.28 10.74
CA GLY A 76 -46.95 -14.53 10.25
C GLY A 76 -46.12 -14.38 8.97
N LYS A 77 -45.91 -13.15 8.47
CA LYS A 77 -45.12 -12.88 7.27
C LYS A 77 -43.78 -12.25 7.63
N LEU A 78 -42.68 -12.90 7.28
CA LEU A 78 -41.34 -12.40 7.48
C LEU A 78 -40.98 -11.39 6.39
N LYS A 79 -40.46 -10.22 6.80
CA LYS A 79 -39.88 -9.22 5.92
C LYS A 79 -38.47 -8.89 6.39
N VAL A 80 -37.54 -8.82 5.45
CA VAL A 80 -36.17 -8.37 5.68
C VAL A 80 -35.96 -7.01 5.01
N TYR A 81 -35.18 -6.15 5.66
CA TYR A 81 -34.97 -4.76 5.28
C TYR A 81 -33.48 -4.52 5.05
N PHE A 82 -33.16 -3.98 3.88
CA PHE A 82 -31.82 -3.52 3.53
C PHE A 82 -31.87 -2.03 3.19
N HIS A 83 -30.95 -1.28 3.75
CA HIS A 83 -30.84 0.15 3.61
C HIS A 83 -29.46 0.54 3.09
N ARG A 84 -29.46 1.34 2.03
CA ARG A 84 -28.30 2.00 1.47
C ARG A 84 -28.62 3.47 1.27
N VAL A 85 -27.61 4.32 1.26
CA VAL A 85 -27.77 5.73 0.90
C VAL A 85 -28.49 5.85 -0.44
N GLY A 86 -29.70 6.42 -0.42
CA GLY A 86 -30.53 6.65 -1.61
C GLY A 86 -31.34 5.44 -2.12
N ASN A 87 -31.24 4.26 -1.50
CA ASN A 87 -32.01 3.08 -1.92
C ASN A 87 -32.39 2.18 -0.73
N SER A 88 -33.57 1.58 -0.78
CA SER A 88 -34.02 0.62 0.25
C SER A 88 -34.76 -0.56 -0.38
N LEU A 89 -34.40 -1.75 0.06
CA LEU A 89 -35.05 -3.00 -0.33
C LEU A 89 -35.80 -3.56 0.88
N ILE A 90 -37.10 -3.76 0.69
CA ILE A 90 -37.95 -4.52 1.61
C ILE A 90 -38.29 -5.79 0.86
N LEU A 91 -37.83 -6.93 1.35
CA LEU A 91 -38.03 -8.23 0.73
C LEU A 91 -38.94 -9.08 1.63
N PRO A 92 -40.21 -9.28 1.26
CA PRO A 92 -41.08 -10.27 1.89
C PRO A 92 -40.57 -11.67 1.55
N ILE A 93 -40.32 -12.50 2.56
CA ILE A 93 -39.92 -13.89 2.39
C ILE A 93 -41.18 -14.72 2.20
N GLU A 94 -41.57 -14.95 0.95
CA GLU A 94 -42.72 -15.77 0.58
C GLU A 94 -42.28 -16.82 -0.46
N TYR A 95 -42.57 -18.09 -0.17
CA TYR A 95 -42.32 -19.24 -1.04
C TYR A 95 -43.33 -20.35 -0.71
N GLY A 96 -43.49 -21.32 -1.62
CA GLY A 96 -44.26 -22.54 -1.44
C GLY A 96 -43.54 -23.75 -2.02
N VAL A 97 -44.29 -24.84 -2.26
CA VAL A 97 -43.73 -26.11 -2.76
C VAL A 97 -43.15 -25.94 -4.17
N SER A 98 -43.82 -25.16 -5.04
CA SER A 98 -43.38 -24.90 -6.41
C SER A 98 -42.00 -24.27 -6.51
N GLU A 99 -41.65 -23.35 -5.62
CA GLU A 99 -40.33 -22.73 -5.58
C GLU A 99 -39.27 -23.69 -5.06
N LEU A 100 -39.62 -24.60 -4.14
CA LEU A 100 -38.70 -25.61 -3.61
C LEU A 100 -38.42 -26.74 -4.61
N GLU A 101 -39.41 -27.11 -5.43
CA GLU A 101 -39.26 -28.10 -6.51
C GLU A 101 -38.25 -27.64 -7.57
N ASN A 102 -38.18 -26.33 -7.83
CA ASN A 102 -37.29 -25.73 -8.81
C ASN A 102 -36.00 -25.17 -8.19
N LEU A 103 -35.74 -25.47 -6.92
CA LEU A 103 -34.62 -24.90 -6.19
C LEU A 103 -33.30 -25.49 -6.69
N THR A 104 -32.41 -24.62 -7.20
CA THR A 104 -31.07 -24.98 -7.67
C THR A 104 -29.96 -24.51 -6.72
N LEU A 105 -30.30 -24.26 -5.45
CA LEU A 105 -29.36 -23.82 -4.41
C LEU A 105 -28.56 -25.00 -3.87
N ASP A 106 -27.25 -25.04 -4.10
CA ASP A 106 -26.36 -26.08 -3.58
C ASP A 106 -25.27 -25.57 -2.62
N ASP A 107 -24.99 -24.26 -2.60
CA ASP A 107 -23.77 -23.70 -2.01
C ASP A 107 -23.99 -22.58 -0.97
N VAL A 108 -25.21 -22.41 -0.48
CA VAL A 108 -25.56 -21.29 0.42
C VAL A 108 -24.73 -21.29 1.71
N LYS A 109 -24.43 -22.48 2.27
CA LYS A 109 -23.58 -22.61 3.45
C LYS A 109 -22.15 -22.14 3.18
N GLU A 110 -21.58 -22.57 2.06
CA GLU A 110 -20.23 -22.18 1.64
C GLU A 110 -20.16 -20.67 1.44
N MET A 111 -21.18 -20.09 0.81
CA MET A 111 -21.27 -18.64 0.61
C MET A 111 -21.37 -17.88 1.94
N ARG A 112 -22.14 -18.40 2.91
CA ARG A 112 -22.20 -17.83 4.26
C ARG A 112 -20.82 -17.86 4.94
N GLU A 113 -20.10 -18.96 4.84
CA GLU A 113 -18.74 -19.10 5.39
C GLU A 113 -17.74 -18.16 4.69
N ASP A 114 -17.81 -18.01 3.37
CA ASP A 114 -16.96 -17.07 2.61
C ASP A 114 -17.18 -15.61 3.05
N ILE A 115 -18.45 -15.19 3.17
CA ILE A 115 -18.81 -13.82 3.53
C ILE A 115 -18.40 -13.51 4.99
N PHE A 116 -18.67 -14.43 5.92
CA PHE A 116 -18.52 -14.13 7.35
C PHE A 116 -17.25 -14.68 8.01
N GLY A 117 -16.61 -15.68 7.43
CA GLY A 117 -15.39 -16.32 7.94
C GLY A 117 -14.10 -15.73 7.35
N GLY A 118 -14.19 -15.00 6.24
CA GLY A 118 -13.04 -14.45 5.52
C GLY A 118 -12.46 -13.14 6.07
N ILE A 119 -11.26 -12.80 5.62
CA ILE A 119 -10.66 -11.46 5.74
C ILE A 119 -11.56 -10.45 5.00
N HIS A 120 -11.68 -9.22 5.49
CA HIS A 120 -12.56 -8.18 4.97
C HIS A 120 -14.06 -8.50 5.09
N LYS A 121 -14.46 -9.18 6.18
CA LYS A 121 -15.86 -9.52 6.50
C LYS A 121 -16.83 -8.35 6.28
N SER A 122 -16.52 -7.17 6.81
CA SER A 122 -17.41 -6.01 6.70
C SER A 122 -17.64 -5.59 5.25
N GLU A 123 -16.57 -5.57 4.46
CA GLU A 123 -16.62 -5.22 3.04
C GLU A 123 -17.33 -6.29 2.22
N ARG A 124 -17.06 -7.58 2.47
CA ARG A 124 -17.76 -8.71 1.85
C ARG A 124 -19.26 -8.65 2.08
N SER A 125 -19.70 -8.45 3.33
CA SER A 125 -21.13 -8.29 3.66
C SER A 125 -21.75 -7.11 2.91
N LYS A 126 -21.08 -5.95 2.87
CA LYS A 126 -21.57 -4.76 2.16
C LYS A 126 -21.65 -4.99 0.65
N LEU A 127 -20.64 -5.60 0.04
CA LEU A 127 -20.63 -5.92 -1.39
C LEU A 127 -21.75 -6.88 -1.75
N PHE A 128 -21.94 -7.94 -0.96
CA PHE A 128 -23.05 -8.87 -1.18
C PHE A 128 -24.40 -8.17 -1.08
N VAL A 129 -24.63 -7.35 -0.04
CA VAL A 129 -25.88 -6.59 0.11
C VAL A 129 -26.08 -5.62 -1.07
N ASN A 130 -25.01 -4.98 -1.56
CA ASN A 130 -25.10 -4.12 -2.74
C ASN A 130 -25.56 -4.90 -3.96
N GLU A 131 -24.95 -6.05 -4.25
CA GLU A 131 -25.34 -6.87 -5.39
C GLU A 131 -26.75 -7.44 -5.24
N LEU A 132 -27.13 -7.83 -4.03
CA LEU A 132 -28.49 -8.24 -3.70
C LEU A 132 -29.49 -7.12 -4.00
N MET A 133 -29.21 -5.88 -3.59
CA MET A 133 -30.09 -4.75 -3.89
C MET A 133 -30.09 -4.42 -5.40
N ASN A 134 -28.96 -4.57 -6.08
CA ASN A 134 -28.81 -4.28 -7.50
C ASN A 134 -29.67 -5.22 -8.36
N ILE A 135 -29.72 -6.52 -8.07
CA ILE A 135 -30.55 -7.48 -8.84
C ILE A 135 -32.05 -7.16 -8.78
N PHE A 136 -32.50 -6.49 -7.72
CA PHE A 136 -33.89 -6.03 -7.56
C PHE A 136 -34.17 -4.66 -8.19
N THR A 137 -33.18 -4.01 -8.81
CA THR A 137 -33.36 -2.71 -9.46
C THR A 137 -34.33 -2.84 -10.62
N ASN A 138 -35.44 -2.09 -10.58
CA ASN A 138 -36.53 -2.14 -11.57
C ASN A 138 -37.21 -3.51 -11.71
N LYS A 139 -37.09 -4.40 -10.71
CA LYS A 139 -37.77 -5.70 -10.65
C LYS A 139 -38.75 -5.76 -9.49
N GLU A 140 -39.66 -6.71 -9.56
CA GLU A 140 -40.58 -6.96 -8.45
C GLU A 140 -39.81 -7.55 -7.26
N LYS A 141 -40.05 -7.03 -6.06
CA LYS A 141 -39.33 -7.40 -4.83
C LYS A 141 -39.88 -8.71 -4.24
N LYS A 142 -39.81 -9.78 -5.03
CA LYS A 142 -40.28 -11.13 -4.67
C LYS A 142 -39.13 -12.02 -4.24
N TYR A 143 -39.33 -12.83 -3.22
CA TYR A 143 -38.31 -13.79 -2.77
C TYR A 143 -38.07 -14.92 -3.77
N SER A 144 -39.11 -15.36 -4.50
CA SER A 144 -38.94 -16.31 -5.62
C SER A 144 -37.94 -15.82 -6.67
N PHE A 145 -37.92 -14.51 -6.96
CA PHE A 145 -36.95 -13.92 -7.87
C PHE A 145 -35.50 -14.05 -7.35
N LEU A 146 -35.28 -13.92 -6.03
CA LEU A 146 -33.96 -14.16 -5.44
C LEU A 146 -33.55 -15.62 -5.60
N ILE A 147 -34.47 -16.55 -5.33
CA ILE A 147 -34.22 -18.00 -5.49
C ILE A 147 -33.79 -18.31 -6.93
N GLU A 148 -34.57 -17.84 -7.92
CA GLU A 148 -34.31 -18.10 -9.34
C GLU A 148 -33.00 -17.46 -9.84
N ASN A 149 -32.56 -16.36 -9.22
CA ASN A 149 -31.38 -15.59 -9.63
C ASN A 149 -30.20 -15.73 -8.66
N TRP A 150 -30.18 -16.76 -7.82
CA TRP A 150 -29.12 -16.98 -6.84
C TRP A 150 -27.73 -17.07 -7.48
N SER A 151 -27.59 -17.87 -8.54
CA SER A 151 -26.32 -18.03 -9.26
C SER A 151 -25.80 -16.71 -9.82
N LEU A 152 -26.69 -15.86 -10.34
CA LEU A 152 -26.34 -14.53 -10.86
C LEU A 152 -25.87 -13.61 -9.73
N LEU A 153 -26.56 -13.60 -8.60
CA LEU A 153 -26.16 -12.82 -7.42
C LEU A 153 -24.76 -13.22 -6.96
N LYS A 154 -24.49 -14.52 -6.89
CA LYS A 154 -23.19 -15.07 -6.51
C LYS A 154 -22.07 -14.63 -7.46
N GLU A 155 -22.29 -14.74 -8.76
CA GLU A 155 -21.32 -14.31 -9.78
C GLU A 155 -21.01 -12.81 -9.66
N ASN A 156 -22.05 -11.97 -9.53
CA ASN A 156 -21.89 -10.54 -9.36
C ASN A 156 -21.13 -10.18 -8.08
N TYR A 157 -21.41 -10.88 -6.98
CA TYR A 157 -20.69 -10.70 -5.71
C TYR A 157 -19.21 -11.02 -5.87
N TYR A 158 -18.85 -12.18 -6.44
CA TYR A 158 -17.45 -12.56 -6.61
C TYR A 158 -16.70 -11.60 -7.52
N SER A 159 -17.31 -11.17 -8.63
CA SER A 159 -16.73 -10.16 -9.53
C SER A 159 -16.52 -8.81 -8.82
N SER A 160 -17.47 -8.38 -8.00
CA SER A 160 -17.37 -7.14 -7.21
C SER A 160 -16.29 -7.24 -6.13
N PHE A 161 -16.14 -8.41 -5.51
CA PHE A 161 -15.10 -8.65 -4.52
C PHE A 161 -13.71 -8.73 -5.14
N GLU A 162 -13.56 -9.36 -6.30
CA GLU A 162 -12.31 -9.37 -7.07
C GLU A 162 -11.90 -7.93 -7.44
N SER A 163 -12.83 -7.13 -7.95
CA SER A 163 -12.61 -5.70 -8.24
C SER A 163 -12.19 -4.90 -7.00
N TYR A 164 -12.79 -5.20 -5.84
CA TYR A 164 -12.40 -4.59 -4.56
C TYR A 164 -10.96 -4.97 -4.17
N LEU A 165 -10.56 -6.24 -4.34
CA LEU A 165 -9.20 -6.69 -4.05
C LEU A 165 -8.16 -6.06 -4.98
N GLU A 166 -8.49 -5.91 -6.27
CA GLU A 166 -7.65 -5.19 -7.22
C GLU A 166 -7.46 -3.72 -6.80
N GLY A 167 -8.54 -3.04 -6.44
CA GLY A 167 -8.51 -1.66 -5.95
C GLY A 167 -7.70 -1.51 -4.66
N PHE A 168 -7.86 -2.45 -3.71
CA PHE A 168 -7.10 -2.47 -2.47
C PHE A 168 -5.60 -2.71 -2.73
N SER A 169 -5.26 -3.65 -3.62
CA SER A 169 -3.88 -3.91 -4.05
C SER A 169 -3.26 -2.67 -4.69
N PHE A 170 -4.01 -1.99 -5.55
CA PHE A 170 -3.58 -0.75 -6.19
C PHE A 170 -3.31 0.36 -5.17
N GLU A 171 -4.22 0.62 -4.24
CA GLU A 171 -4.02 1.64 -3.20
C GLU A 171 -2.84 1.32 -2.28
N LYS A 172 -2.62 0.03 -1.98
CA LYS A 172 -1.43 -0.42 -1.25
C LYS A 172 -0.14 -0.10 -2.03
N ILE A 173 -0.09 -0.47 -3.31
CA ILE A 173 1.07 -0.18 -4.19
C ILE A 173 1.31 1.33 -4.27
N LYS A 174 0.26 2.13 -4.45
CA LYS A 174 0.32 3.59 -4.51
C LYS A 174 0.83 4.21 -3.20
N THR A 175 0.35 3.72 -2.06
CA THR A 175 0.78 4.19 -0.74
C THR A 175 2.25 3.87 -0.50
N SER A 176 2.68 2.62 -0.75
CA SER A 176 4.09 2.25 -0.62
C SER A 176 4.99 3.03 -1.59
N SER A 177 4.48 3.38 -2.77
CA SER A 177 5.16 4.22 -3.74
C SER A 177 5.37 5.65 -3.25
N LEU A 178 4.33 6.26 -2.66
CA LEU A 178 4.41 7.59 -2.05
C LEU A 178 5.37 7.62 -0.85
N GLN A 179 5.36 6.58 -0.02
CA GLN A 179 6.29 6.45 1.11
C GLN A 179 7.75 6.38 0.61
N TYR A 180 8.02 5.52 -0.38
CA TYR A 180 9.36 5.42 -0.96
C TYR A 180 9.82 6.74 -1.61
N PHE A 181 8.91 7.46 -2.24
CA PHE A 181 9.18 8.79 -2.78
C PHE A 181 9.54 9.80 -1.68
N GLN A 182 8.82 9.80 -0.56
CA GLN A 182 9.13 10.64 0.60
C GLN A 182 10.52 10.30 1.17
N GLU A 183 10.85 9.02 1.32
CA GLU A 183 12.19 8.58 1.77
C GLU A 183 13.30 9.06 0.83
N LEU A 184 13.09 9.01 -0.49
CA LEU A 184 14.03 9.54 -1.48
C LEU A 184 14.22 11.05 -1.33
N ASN A 185 13.13 11.79 -1.14
CA ASN A 185 13.17 13.23 -0.96
C ASN A 185 13.92 13.60 0.33
N ASP A 186 13.69 12.86 1.42
CA ASP A 186 14.40 13.04 2.68
C ASP A 186 15.90 12.80 2.54
N LYS A 187 16.31 11.72 1.85
CA LYS A 187 17.72 11.45 1.53
C LYS A 187 18.35 12.60 0.72
N ILE A 188 17.64 13.12 -0.28
CA ILE A 188 18.10 14.28 -1.06
C ILE A 188 18.29 15.49 -0.15
N HIS A 189 17.31 15.81 0.70
CA HIS A 189 17.39 16.93 1.63
C HIS A 189 18.51 16.76 2.66
N GLU A 190 18.79 15.54 3.12
CA GLU A 190 19.93 15.26 3.98
C GLU A 190 21.26 15.55 3.28
N THR A 191 21.40 15.10 2.02
CA THR A 191 22.59 15.39 1.21
C THR A 191 22.72 16.88 0.88
N ILE A 192 21.61 17.60 0.67
CA ILE A 192 21.58 19.07 0.55
C ILE A 192 22.11 19.73 1.82
N ARG A 193 21.66 19.29 2.99
CA ARG A 193 22.15 19.84 4.27
C ARG A 193 23.63 19.61 4.43
N LYS A 194 24.14 18.42 4.07
CA LYS A 194 25.58 18.14 4.02
C LYS A 194 26.25 19.17 3.13
N VAL A 195 25.95 19.24 1.82
CA VAL A 195 26.56 20.20 0.88
C VAL A 195 26.53 21.64 1.42
N SER A 196 25.39 22.09 1.94
CA SER A 196 25.19 23.46 2.43
C SER A 196 26.10 23.80 3.62
N ASN A 197 26.29 22.88 4.56
CA ASN A 197 27.17 23.10 5.71
C ASN A 197 28.63 23.35 5.28
N TYR A 198 29.11 22.65 4.25
CA TYR A 198 30.49 22.80 3.80
C TYR A 198 30.71 23.97 2.84
N ILE A 199 29.66 24.45 2.16
CA ILE A 199 29.72 25.72 1.42
C ILE A 199 30.19 26.85 2.34
N PHE A 200 29.75 26.86 3.60
CA PHE A 200 30.21 27.84 4.60
C PHE A 200 31.47 27.38 5.34
N GLY A 201 31.58 26.09 5.68
CA GLY A 201 32.70 25.57 6.46
C GLY A 201 34.06 25.73 5.78
N ILE A 202 34.15 25.53 4.47
CA ILE A 202 35.40 25.60 3.72
C ILE A 202 35.99 27.04 3.73
N PRO A 203 35.26 28.09 3.32
CA PRO A 203 35.76 29.46 3.39
C PRO A 203 36.18 29.89 4.81
N ILE A 204 35.42 29.52 5.83
CA ILE A 204 35.74 29.85 7.24
C ILE A 204 37.06 29.20 7.67
N ALA A 205 37.25 27.91 7.35
CA ALA A 205 38.50 27.21 7.66
C ALA A 205 39.71 27.87 6.97
N PHE A 206 39.53 28.36 5.75
CA PHE A 206 40.58 29.07 5.04
C PHE A 206 40.85 30.48 5.59
N LEU A 207 39.83 31.24 5.95
CA LEU A 207 40.00 32.52 6.66
C LEU A 207 40.79 32.32 7.96
N PHE A 208 40.52 31.23 8.67
CA PHE A 208 41.28 30.86 9.86
C PHE A 208 42.76 30.58 9.55
N LEU A 209 43.06 29.85 8.46
CA LEU A 209 44.45 29.65 8.01
C LEU A 209 45.13 30.97 7.66
N ILE A 210 44.45 31.87 6.93
CA ILE A 210 44.98 33.19 6.57
C ILE A 210 45.31 34.00 7.83
N SER A 211 44.44 33.98 8.85
CA SER A 211 44.65 34.72 10.10
C SER A 211 45.88 34.26 10.90
N ARG A 212 46.42 33.08 10.60
CA ARG A 212 47.60 32.50 11.26
C ARG A 212 48.91 32.72 10.51
N LEU A 213 48.85 33.32 9.31
CA LEU A 213 50.05 33.69 8.54
C LEU A 213 50.78 34.86 9.20
N GLU A 214 52.10 34.83 9.16
CA GLU A 214 52.94 35.95 9.61
C GLU A 214 53.18 36.93 8.45
N PHE A 215 52.65 38.14 8.60
CA PHE A 215 52.74 39.21 7.59
C PHE A 215 53.88 40.21 7.88
N SER A 216 54.12 40.56 9.14
CA SER A 216 55.07 41.62 9.54
C SER A 216 56.53 41.16 9.51
N GLU A 217 56.82 39.96 10.02
CA GLU A 217 58.13 39.30 9.96
C GLU A 217 57.94 37.88 9.39
N PRO A 218 57.81 37.73 8.06
CA PRO A 218 57.41 36.47 7.46
C PRO A 218 58.51 35.40 7.61
N SER A 219 58.33 34.50 8.59
CA SER A 219 59.10 33.27 8.68
C SER A 219 58.65 32.29 7.59
N ALA A 220 59.56 32.02 6.64
CA ALA A 220 59.31 31.06 5.56
C ALA A 220 58.95 29.67 6.11
N VAL A 221 59.68 29.17 7.13
CA VAL A 221 59.43 27.85 7.72
C VAL A 221 57.99 27.75 8.23
N LYS A 222 57.57 28.71 9.06
CA LYS A 222 56.20 28.76 9.61
C LYS A 222 55.12 28.85 8.53
N ASN A 223 55.24 29.79 7.59
CA ASN A 223 54.23 30.01 6.55
C ASN A 223 54.13 28.79 5.60
N PHE A 224 55.24 28.15 5.24
CA PHE A 224 55.23 26.90 4.45
C PHE A 224 54.72 25.70 5.24
N SER A 225 55.01 25.57 6.54
CA SER A 225 54.42 24.53 7.40
C SER A 225 52.90 24.68 7.49
N LEU A 226 52.41 25.91 7.65
CA LEU A 226 50.97 26.20 7.69
C LEU A 226 50.29 25.87 6.36
N LEU A 227 50.95 26.17 5.23
CA LEU A 227 50.50 25.78 3.90
C LEU A 227 50.45 24.25 3.74
N GLY A 228 51.44 23.53 4.26
CA GLY A 228 51.44 22.06 4.29
C GLY A 228 50.25 21.47 5.05
N ILE A 229 49.94 22.04 6.22
CA ILE A 229 48.73 21.67 7.00
C ILE A 229 47.45 22.00 6.21
N GLY A 230 47.40 23.15 5.54
CA GLY A 230 46.29 23.53 4.67
C GLY A 230 46.06 22.54 3.54
N TYR A 231 47.12 22.07 2.87
CA TYR A 231 47.04 21.04 1.84
C TYR A 231 46.60 19.68 2.37
N LEU A 232 47.04 19.30 3.56
CA LEU A 232 46.57 18.09 4.22
C LEU A 232 45.05 18.18 4.46
N PHE A 233 44.54 19.32 4.91
CA PHE A 233 43.12 19.55 5.11
C PHE A 233 42.33 19.53 3.79
N ILE A 234 42.84 20.15 2.73
CA ILE A 234 42.26 20.10 1.37
C ILE A 234 42.18 18.64 0.87
N LEU A 235 43.22 17.85 1.09
CA LEU A 235 43.24 16.45 0.69
C LEU A 235 42.16 15.64 1.42
N LEU A 236 41.97 15.89 2.72
CA LEU A 236 40.89 15.26 3.50
C LEU A 236 39.51 15.67 2.98
N ILE A 237 39.29 16.97 2.71
CA ILE A 237 38.05 17.46 2.09
C ILE A 237 37.83 16.78 0.73
N TYR A 238 38.87 16.63 -0.07
CA TYR A 238 38.73 16.05 -1.40
C TYR A 238 38.39 14.56 -1.35
N LYS A 239 39.16 13.78 -0.58
CA LYS A 239 39.02 12.32 -0.52
C LYS A 239 37.80 11.85 0.27
N ILE A 240 37.50 12.50 1.39
CA ILE A 240 36.45 12.04 2.29
C ILE A 240 35.15 12.73 1.93
N PHE A 241 35.16 14.06 1.90
CA PHE A 241 33.93 14.82 1.81
C PHE A 241 33.33 14.83 0.40
N PHE A 242 34.10 15.26 -0.61
CA PHE A 242 33.56 15.32 -1.98
C PHE A 242 33.19 13.94 -2.51
N LYS A 243 34.01 12.92 -2.21
CA LYS A 243 33.73 11.54 -2.61
C LYS A 243 32.48 11.00 -1.91
N SER A 244 32.33 11.22 -0.60
CA SER A 244 31.15 10.73 0.15
C SER A 244 29.84 11.36 -0.33
N ILE A 245 29.83 12.65 -0.67
CA ILE A 245 28.64 13.26 -1.28
C ILE A 245 28.38 12.70 -2.66
N GLU A 246 29.40 12.58 -3.49
CA GLU A 246 29.25 12.05 -4.85
C GLU A 246 28.67 10.62 -4.82
N GLU A 247 29.20 9.75 -3.95
CA GLU A 247 28.66 8.40 -3.73
C GLU A 247 27.21 8.43 -3.22
N SER A 248 26.86 9.36 -2.33
CA SER A 248 25.49 9.52 -1.84
C SER A 248 24.53 9.98 -2.95
N LEU A 249 24.93 10.97 -3.76
CA LEU A 249 24.14 11.45 -4.89
C LEU A 249 23.99 10.35 -5.96
N ASP A 250 25.05 9.59 -6.25
CA ASP A 250 25.03 8.48 -7.19
C ASP A 250 24.12 7.35 -6.68
N SER A 251 24.17 7.03 -5.39
CA SER A 251 23.25 6.06 -4.78
C SER A 251 21.79 6.50 -4.93
N ILE A 252 21.48 7.78 -4.69
CA ILE A 252 20.13 8.34 -4.89
C ILE A 252 19.73 8.26 -6.37
N LYS A 253 20.63 8.62 -7.29
CA LYS A 253 20.39 8.54 -8.74
C LYS A 253 20.06 7.11 -9.17
N ASN A 254 20.81 6.14 -8.67
CA ASN A 254 20.59 4.72 -8.97
C ASN A 254 19.28 4.20 -8.37
N ASP A 255 18.94 4.62 -7.15
CA ASP A 255 17.66 4.31 -6.52
C ASP A 255 16.47 4.87 -7.34
N ILE A 256 16.55 6.13 -7.77
CA ILE A 256 15.54 6.75 -8.65
C ILE A 256 15.42 5.98 -9.96
N ASN A 257 16.54 5.69 -10.63
CA ASN A 257 16.52 4.94 -11.91
C ASN A 257 15.91 3.54 -11.75
N ARG A 258 16.28 2.83 -10.68
CA ARG A 258 15.77 1.48 -10.37
C ARG A 258 14.28 1.52 -10.06
N TYR A 259 13.80 2.57 -9.41
CA TYR A 259 12.39 2.73 -9.12
C TYR A 259 11.60 3.14 -10.37
N GLU A 260 12.12 4.10 -11.15
CA GLU A 260 11.58 4.51 -12.45
C GLU A 260 11.39 3.30 -13.39
N SER A 261 12.38 2.39 -13.45
CA SER A 261 12.27 1.18 -14.28
C SER A 261 11.19 0.20 -13.80
N LYS A 262 10.91 0.13 -12.49
CA LYS A 262 9.90 -0.77 -11.92
C LYS A 262 8.47 -0.28 -12.18
N ILE A 263 8.26 1.03 -12.22
CA ILE A 263 6.92 1.63 -12.35
C ILE A 263 6.56 2.04 -13.78
N LYS A 264 7.50 1.99 -14.73
CA LYS A 264 7.35 2.49 -16.10
C LYS A 264 6.13 1.94 -16.86
N HIS A 265 5.70 0.72 -16.54
CA HIS A 265 4.58 0.05 -17.21
C HIS A 265 3.23 0.23 -16.51
N ILE A 266 3.19 0.95 -15.38
CA ILE A 266 1.97 1.14 -14.58
C ILE A 266 1.40 2.53 -14.90
N SER A 267 0.48 2.60 -15.87
CA SER A 267 -0.11 3.86 -16.37
C SER A 267 -0.80 4.69 -15.29
N SER A 268 -1.36 4.03 -14.28
CA SER A 268 -2.02 4.65 -13.13
C SER A 268 -1.08 5.35 -12.14
N LEU A 269 0.23 5.24 -12.31
CA LEU A 269 1.27 5.95 -11.51
C LEU A 269 1.94 7.10 -12.28
N SER A 270 1.33 7.61 -13.35
CA SER A 270 1.87 8.67 -14.20
C SER A 270 2.25 9.97 -13.46
N GLN A 271 1.47 10.34 -12.44
CA GLN A 271 1.79 11.49 -11.60
C GLN A 271 3.09 11.28 -10.82
N ILE A 272 3.27 10.11 -10.18
CA ILE A 272 4.50 9.74 -9.46
C ILE A 272 5.69 9.72 -10.44
N HIS A 273 5.50 9.21 -11.66
CA HIS A 273 6.54 9.23 -12.69
C HIS A 273 6.99 10.65 -13.05
N THR A 274 6.04 11.58 -13.15
CA THR A 274 6.33 12.99 -13.45
C THR A 274 7.08 13.66 -12.30
N GLU A 275 6.65 13.44 -11.06
CA GLU A 275 7.32 13.98 -9.86
C GLU A 275 8.74 13.42 -9.69
N LEU A 276 8.96 12.12 -9.93
CA LEU A 276 10.29 11.51 -9.94
C LEU A 276 11.22 12.13 -10.99
N LYS A 277 10.69 12.35 -12.20
CA LYS A 277 11.44 12.97 -13.29
C LYS A 277 11.83 14.41 -12.95
N GLN A 278 10.93 15.16 -12.31
CA GLN A 278 11.24 16.50 -11.81
C GLN A 278 12.32 16.47 -10.73
N LEU A 279 12.24 15.55 -9.76
CA LEU A 279 13.28 15.39 -8.73
C LEU A 279 14.65 15.07 -9.32
N LYS A 280 14.70 14.15 -10.29
CA LYS A 280 15.93 13.74 -10.98
C LYS A 280 16.55 14.88 -11.76
N ASN A 281 15.76 15.57 -12.60
CA ASN A 281 16.29 16.57 -13.52
C ASN A 281 16.51 17.92 -12.87
N ASN A 282 15.63 18.35 -11.95
CA ASN A 282 15.74 19.69 -11.39
C ASN A 282 16.49 19.67 -10.06
N THR A 283 16.10 18.81 -9.13
CA THR A 283 16.63 18.87 -7.76
C THR A 283 17.99 18.22 -7.66
N LEU A 284 18.13 16.98 -8.15
CA LEU A 284 19.35 16.19 -8.05
C LEU A 284 20.47 16.76 -8.93
N GLU A 285 20.16 17.11 -10.19
CA GLU A 285 21.15 17.73 -11.09
C GLU A 285 21.69 19.05 -10.54
N ASN A 286 20.83 19.88 -9.95
CA ASN A 286 21.27 21.10 -9.27
C ASN A 286 22.21 20.82 -8.09
N GLN A 287 22.10 19.69 -7.39
CA GLN A 287 23.06 19.32 -6.35
C GLN A 287 24.43 18.95 -6.91
N TYR A 288 24.48 18.19 -8.01
CA TYR A 288 25.74 17.91 -8.70
C TYR A 288 26.41 19.21 -9.16
N ASN A 289 25.63 20.16 -9.69
CA ASN A 289 26.15 21.47 -10.09
C ASN A 289 26.70 22.25 -8.89
N LYS A 290 25.99 22.30 -7.75
CA LYS A 290 26.50 22.92 -6.51
C LYS A 290 27.79 22.26 -6.01
N LEU A 291 27.86 20.93 -6.03
CA LEU A 291 29.06 20.17 -5.65
C LEU A 291 30.25 20.53 -6.56
N LYS A 292 30.01 20.63 -7.88
CA LYS A 292 31.01 21.03 -8.86
C LYS A 292 31.50 22.47 -8.63
N THR A 293 30.59 23.39 -8.35
CA THR A 293 30.94 24.77 -7.99
C THR A 293 31.81 24.80 -6.73
N LEU A 294 31.45 24.03 -5.71
CA LEU A 294 32.23 23.96 -4.46
C LEU A 294 33.64 23.41 -4.70
N ARG A 295 33.80 22.39 -5.56
CA ARG A 295 35.13 21.87 -5.97
C ARG A 295 35.99 22.97 -6.59
N TRP A 296 35.44 23.76 -7.51
CA TRP A 296 36.14 24.88 -8.13
C TRP A 296 36.51 25.97 -7.12
N VAL A 297 35.59 26.35 -6.23
CA VAL A 297 35.85 27.34 -5.19
C VAL A 297 37.00 26.89 -4.28
N THR A 298 36.98 25.65 -3.79
CA THR A 298 38.06 25.09 -2.96
C THR A 298 39.40 25.11 -3.69
N PHE A 299 39.41 24.77 -5.00
CA PHE A 299 40.62 24.80 -5.81
C PHE A 299 41.19 26.22 -5.94
N PHE A 300 40.35 27.21 -6.25
CA PHE A 300 40.79 28.61 -6.36
C PHE A 300 41.26 29.18 -5.02
N ILE A 301 40.64 28.80 -3.89
CA ILE A 301 41.12 29.23 -2.57
C ILE A 301 42.50 28.64 -2.27
N ALA A 302 42.72 27.36 -2.58
CA ALA A 302 44.02 26.73 -2.41
C ALA A 302 45.11 27.43 -3.25
N LEU A 303 44.79 27.78 -4.50
CA LEU A 303 45.68 28.51 -5.40
C LEU A 303 45.95 29.94 -4.90
N GLY A 304 44.93 30.64 -4.40
CA GLY A 304 45.12 31.97 -3.79
C GLY A 304 46.04 31.92 -2.57
N LEU A 305 45.89 30.90 -1.72
CA LEU A 305 46.74 30.69 -0.54
C LEU A 305 48.18 30.36 -0.90
N THR A 306 48.42 29.51 -1.90
CA THR A 306 49.78 29.26 -2.37
C THR A 306 50.42 30.53 -2.88
N SER A 307 49.74 31.26 -3.78
CA SER A 307 50.25 32.53 -4.30
C SER A 307 50.57 33.54 -3.18
N LEU A 308 49.70 33.65 -2.16
CA LEU A 308 49.92 34.53 -1.02
C LEU A 308 51.16 34.13 -0.20
N VAL A 309 51.32 32.86 0.13
CA VAL A 309 52.48 32.37 0.91
C VAL A 309 53.78 32.54 0.13
N PHE A 310 53.76 32.28 -1.19
CA PHE A 310 54.91 32.50 -2.06
C PHE A 310 55.28 33.98 -2.14
N TYR A 311 54.29 34.87 -2.26
CA TYR A 311 54.51 36.32 -2.26
C TYR A 311 55.15 36.81 -0.95
N LEU A 312 54.58 36.43 0.21
CA LEU A 312 55.11 36.83 1.52
C LEU A 312 56.51 36.27 1.79
N SER A 313 56.80 35.07 1.30
CA SER A 313 58.08 34.41 1.55
C SER A 313 59.13 34.70 0.48
N TRP A 314 58.82 35.48 -0.56
CA TRP A 314 59.68 35.71 -1.72
C TRP A 314 61.09 36.18 -1.33
N ASN A 315 61.18 37.20 -0.47
CA ASN A 315 62.46 37.75 -0.01
C ASN A 315 63.27 36.77 0.86
N SER A 316 62.60 35.86 1.56
CA SER A 316 63.25 34.84 2.38
C SER A 316 63.71 33.66 1.51
N VAL A 317 62.91 33.28 0.51
CA VAL A 317 63.23 32.24 -0.48
C VAL A 317 64.39 32.68 -1.37
N ALA A 318 64.40 33.92 -1.86
CA ALA A 318 65.50 34.48 -2.65
C ALA A 318 66.83 34.44 -1.89
N ARG A 319 66.84 34.83 -0.60
CA ARG A 319 68.04 34.77 0.25
C ARG A 319 68.56 33.34 0.46
N VAL A 320 67.68 32.36 0.65
CA VAL A 320 68.07 30.94 0.76
C VAL A 320 68.61 30.42 -0.57
N TRP A 321 68.00 30.82 -1.68
CA TRP A 321 68.42 30.44 -3.03
C TRP A 321 69.80 31.01 -3.39
N ASP A 322 70.04 32.29 -3.07
CA ASP A 322 71.34 32.93 -3.27
C ASP A 322 72.43 32.27 -2.41
N ALA A 323 72.12 31.93 -1.15
CA ALA A 323 73.02 31.19 -0.28
C ALA A 323 73.32 29.77 -0.81
N PHE A 324 72.34 29.11 -1.42
CA PHE A 324 72.50 27.81 -2.06
C PHE A 324 73.37 27.88 -3.33
N ILE A 325 73.16 28.89 -4.18
CA ILE A 325 74.02 29.15 -5.34
C ILE A 325 75.46 29.43 -4.90
N PHE A 326 75.64 30.27 -3.87
CA PHE A 326 76.95 30.56 -3.30
C PHE A 326 77.63 29.29 -2.74
N PHE A 327 76.87 28.44 -2.04
CA PHE A 327 77.37 27.15 -1.56
C PHE A 327 77.82 26.25 -2.72
N ILE A 328 77.03 26.12 -3.78
CA ILE A 328 77.40 25.33 -4.97
C ILE A 328 78.64 25.90 -5.64
N GLN A 329 78.72 27.22 -5.84
CA GLN A 329 79.89 27.87 -6.42
C GLN A 329 81.15 27.64 -5.58
N SER A 330 81.03 27.69 -4.25
CA SER A 330 82.14 27.39 -3.33
C SER A 330 82.61 25.93 -3.37
N PHE A 331 81.71 25.01 -3.74
CA PHE A 331 82.01 23.59 -3.89
C PHE A 331 82.63 23.26 -5.25
N ILE A 332 82.33 24.06 -6.29
CA ILE A 332 82.89 23.90 -7.64
C ILE A 332 84.30 24.53 -7.77
N GLN A 333 84.65 25.50 -6.91
CA GLN A 333 85.97 26.15 -6.89
C GLN A 333 87.01 25.48 -5.96
N ARG A 334 86.63 24.42 -5.24
CA ARG A 334 87.56 23.50 -4.55
C ARG A 334 87.74 22.25 -5.39
#